data_AF-A0A1Q2CDM5-F1
#
_entry.id   AF-A0A1Q2CDM5-F1
#
_cell.length_a   1.000
_cell.length_b   1.000
_cell.length_c   1.000
_cell.angle_alpha   90.00
_cell.angle_beta   90.00
_cell.angle_gamma   90.00
#
_symmetry.space_group_name_H-M   'P 1'
#
loop_
_entity.id
_entity.type
_entity.pdbx_description
1 polymer ?
#
loop_
_entity_poly.entity_id
_entity_poly.type
_entity_poly.pdbx_seq_one_letter_code
_entity_poly.pdbx_strand_id
1 'polypeptide(L)'
;MSNQQWPPPGSQQNNPWAQQDPNWRPQQFHDAQGRDPRQPFGQSDHRQPSIEELTPPRKSKGVWGIVIGVVVLIATLLVGAQFFTGGPAEPAAPVSASADAQATPTESRTGNYIPFEGNGDGIFEIVDYQWGEQKLRLRIRVEIETGEYGFAVFAFTNESRDSYDPVDPSSFIVRAGEPVEREVTFYMPQADSTIVLTTPSGRVALNALPVEAP
;
A
#
# COMPACT_ATOMS: atom_id res chain seq x y z
N MET A 1 -28.98 44.00 -28.86
CA MET A 1 -28.10 43.02 -29.52
C MET A 1 -26.93 43.79 -30.11
N SER A 2 -25.80 43.85 -29.40
CA SER A 2 -24.61 44.57 -29.86
C SER A 2 -23.59 43.56 -30.37
N ASN A 3 -23.36 43.58 -31.68
CA ASN A 3 -22.32 42.79 -32.33
C ASN A 3 -20.95 43.40 -31.98
N GLN A 4 -20.11 42.65 -31.26
CA GLN A 4 -18.71 43.01 -31.04
C GLN A 4 -17.96 42.86 -32.36
N GLN A 5 -17.63 44.00 -32.97
CA GLN A 5 -16.77 44.09 -34.14
C GLN A 5 -15.32 43.90 -33.69
N TRP A 6 -14.65 42.92 -34.29
CA TRP A 6 -13.21 42.72 -34.11
C TRP A 6 -12.42 43.89 -34.72
N PRO A 7 -11.34 44.35 -34.08
CA PRO A 7 -10.51 45.42 -34.62
C PRO A 7 -9.68 44.93 -35.83
N PRO A 8 -9.40 45.81 -36.81
CA PRO A 8 -8.65 45.47 -38.01
C PRO A 8 -7.18 45.15 -37.71
N PRO A 9 -6.54 44.25 -38.48
CA PRO A 9 -5.16 43.86 -38.28
C PRO A 9 -4.22 45.03 -38.60
N GLY A 10 -3.44 45.47 -37.61
CA GLY A 10 -2.43 46.52 -37.78
C GLY A 10 -2.36 47.58 -36.68
N SER A 11 -3.29 47.58 -35.72
CA SER A 11 -3.15 48.45 -34.54
C SER A 11 -2.16 47.82 -33.55
N GLN A 12 -0.95 48.40 -33.45
CA GLN A 12 0.03 48.11 -32.41
C GLN A 12 -0.47 48.67 -31.07
N GLN A 13 -1.55 48.07 -30.57
CA GLN A 13 -2.00 48.29 -29.21
C GLN A 13 -1.04 47.52 -28.31
N ASN A 14 -0.37 48.25 -27.43
CA ASN A 14 0.70 47.80 -26.54
C ASN A 14 0.22 46.59 -25.72
N ASN A 15 0.42 45.38 -26.25
CA ASN A 15 -0.10 44.16 -25.67
C ASN A 15 0.97 43.60 -24.73
N PRO A 16 0.76 43.62 -23.39
CA PRO A 16 1.78 43.20 -22.43
C PRO A 16 2.16 41.72 -22.59
N TRP A 17 1.32 40.94 -23.27
CA TRP A 17 1.53 39.53 -23.60
C TRP A 17 2.30 39.29 -24.91
N ALA A 18 2.54 40.34 -25.70
CA ALA A 18 3.26 40.26 -26.98
C ALA A 18 4.69 40.81 -26.89
N GLN A 19 5.19 41.11 -25.69
CA GLN A 19 6.58 41.51 -25.51
C GLN A 19 7.47 40.29 -25.76
N GLN A 20 8.04 40.23 -26.97
CA GLN A 20 9.09 39.27 -27.31
C GLN A 20 10.30 39.59 -26.43
N ASP A 21 10.64 38.67 -25.52
CA ASP A 21 11.86 38.78 -24.72
C ASP A 21 13.08 38.82 -25.66
N PRO A 22 13.91 39.88 -25.63
CA PRO A 22 15.06 40.01 -26.52
C PRO A 22 16.12 38.92 -26.31
N ASN A 23 16.08 38.21 -25.18
CA ASN A 23 16.97 37.09 -24.89
C ASN A 23 16.36 35.73 -25.27
N TRP A 24 15.13 35.70 -25.76
CA TRP A 24 14.52 34.47 -26.22
C TRP A 24 15.24 33.98 -27.47
N ARG A 25 15.84 32.79 -27.38
CA ARG A 25 16.36 32.04 -28.52
C ARG A 25 15.47 30.82 -28.72
N PRO A 26 14.98 30.53 -29.94
CA PRO A 26 14.30 29.28 -30.19
C PRO A 26 15.26 28.12 -29.83
N GLN A 27 14.78 27.18 -29.03
CA GLN A 27 15.48 25.91 -28.88
C GLN A 27 15.58 25.31 -30.28
N GLN A 28 16.79 24.94 -30.70
CA GLN A 28 16.99 24.24 -31.97
C GLN A 28 16.28 22.89 -31.85
N PHE A 29 15.05 22.84 -32.37
CA PHE A 29 14.39 21.58 -32.65
C PHE A 29 15.25 20.90 -33.70
N HIS A 30 15.89 19.81 -33.31
CA HIS A 30 16.55 18.94 -34.28
C HIS A 30 15.42 18.42 -35.17
N ASP A 31 15.56 18.58 -36.48
CA ASP A 31 14.64 17.99 -37.43
C ASP A 31 14.61 16.48 -37.13
N ALA A 32 13.51 16.03 -36.54
CA ALA A 32 13.25 14.61 -36.40
C ALA A 32 13.25 14.05 -37.82
N GLN A 33 14.16 13.12 -38.11
CA GLN A 33 14.22 12.43 -39.39
C GLN A 33 12.79 12.02 -39.75
N GLY A 34 12.32 12.54 -40.89
CA GLY A 34 10.91 12.48 -41.25
C GLY A 34 10.35 11.08 -41.05
N ARG A 35 9.30 10.99 -40.23
CA ARG A 35 8.50 9.77 -40.10
C ARG A 35 8.07 9.34 -41.49
N ASP A 36 8.27 8.07 -41.85
CA ASP A 36 7.77 7.54 -43.11
C ASP A 36 6.25 7.82 -43.19
N PRO A 37 5.78 8.60 -44.18
CA PRO A 37 4.38 8.99 -44.29
C PRO A 37 3.43 7.79 -44.50
N ARG A 38 3.95 6.60 -44.76
CA ARG A 38 3.18 5.37 -44.89
C ARG A 38 2.98 4.63 -43.57
N GLN A 39 3.68 5.02 -42.50
CA GLN A 39 3.50 4.40 -41.19
C GLN A 39 2.43 5.12 -40.36
N PRO A 40 1.35 4.44 -39.97
CA PRO A 40 0.33 5.01 -39.10
C PRO A 40 0.90 5.38 -37.72
N PHE A 41 0.30 6.37 -37.09
CA PHE A 41 0.58 6.76 -35.72
C PHE A 41 0.24 5.61 -34.76
N GLY A 42 1.14 5.27 -33.83
CA GLY A 42 0.87 4.27 -32.78
C GLY A 42 1.44 2.86 -32.97
N GLN A 43 2.21 2.57 -34.02
CA GLN A 43 2.97 1.30 -34.08
C GLN A 43 4.21 1.38 -33.17
N SER A 44 4.20 0.61 -32.09
CA SER A 44 5.39 0.26 -31.32
C SER A 44 6.23 -0.73 -32.12
N ASP A 45 7.56 -0.61 -32.12
CA ASP A 45 8.42 -1.70 -32.57
C ASP A 45 8.17 -2.92 -31.68
N HIS A 46 7.48 -3.92 -32.21
CA HIS A 46 7.23 -5.18 -31.50
C HIS A 46 8.51 -6.00 -31.50
N ARG A 47 9.52 -5.58 -30.73
CA ARG A 47 10.61 -6.47 -30.36
C ARG A 47 10.07 -7.42 -29.30
N GLN A 48 9.62 -8.59 -29.73
CA GLN A 48 9.23 -9.67 -28.82
C GLN A 48 10.45 -10.01 -27.94
N PRO A 49 10.37 -9.92 -26.60
CA PRO A 49 11.42 -10.43 -25.73
C PRO A 49 11.52 -11.94 -25.95
N SER A 50 12.72 -12.46 -26.17
CA SER A 50 12.91 -13.88 -26.41
C SER A 50 12.67 -14.66 -25.11
N ILE A 51 12.15 -15.88 -25.23
CA ILE A 51 11.71 -16.70 -24.08
C ILE A 51 12.85 -16.95 -23.08
N GLU A 52 14.11 -16.85 -23.50
CA GLU A 52 15.27 -16.96 -22.63
C GLU A 52 15.32 -15.90 -21.51
N GLU A 53 14.75 -14.71 -21.73
CA GLU A 53 14.72 -13.60 -20.74
C GLU A 53 13.67 -13.79 -19.64
N LEU A 54 12.69 -14.69 -19.84
CA LEU A 54 11.66 -15.04 -18.86
C LEU A 54 12.03 -16.24 -17.98
N THR A 55 13.24 -16.79 -18.13
CA THR A 55 13.68 -17.92 -17.31
C THR A 55 14.05 -17.43 -15.91
N PRO A 56 13.35 -17.85 -14.85
CA PRO A 56 13.67 -17.43 -13.48
C PRO A 56 15.08 -17.93 -13.10
N PRO A 57 15.86 -17.14 -12.33
CA PRO A 57 17.20 -17.55 -11.93
C PRO A 57 17.13 -18.85 -11.13
N ARG A 58 17.91 -19.85 -11.57
CA ARG A 58 17.97 -21.17 -10.92
C ARG A 58 18.35 -20.98 -9.45
N LYS A 59 17.43 -21.33 -8.55
CA LYS A 59 17.63 -21.27 -7.09
C LYS A 59 18.96 -21.96 -6.72
N SER A 60 19.90 -21.19 -6.19
CA SER A 60 21.19 -21.70 -5.77
C SER A 60 21.02 -22.60 -4.54
N LYS A 61 21.61 -23.80 -4.59
CA LYS A 61 21.51 -24.83 -3.54
C LYS A 61 22.12 -24.40 -2.18
N GLY A 62 22.70 -23.22 -2.09
CA GLY A 62 23.36 -22.70 -0.88
C GLY A 62 22.40 -22.14 0.18
N VAL A 63 21.27 -21.54 -0.23
CA VAL A 63 20.33 -20.91 0.73
C VAL A 63 19.62 -21.95 1.61
N TRP A 64 19.35 -23.14 1.06
CA TRP A 64 18.69 -24.22 1.79
C TRP A 64 19.55 -24.79 2.94
N GLY A 65 20.88 -24.78 2.78
CA GLY A 65 21.80 -25.23 3.84
C GLY A 65 21.79 -24.30 5.07
N ILE A 66 21.62 -22.99 4.86
CA ILE A 66 21.57 -22.00 5.94
C ILE A 66 20.29 -22.18 6.77
N VAL A 67 19.14 -22.39 6.10
CA VAL A 67 17.85 -22.58 6.78
C VAL A 67 17.88 -23.84 7.66
N ILE A 68 18.41 -24.95 7.15
CA ILE A 68 18.53 -26.19 7.94
C ILE A 68 19.44 -25.97 9.16
N GLY A 69 20.56 -25.25 8.99
CA GLY A 69 21.47 -24.94 10.08
C GLY A 69 20.81 -24.17 11.23
N VAL A 70 19.99 -23.16 10.90
CA VAL A 70 19.28 -22.34 11.90
C VAL A 70 18.22 -23.16 12.65
N VAL A 71 17.46 -24.00 11.96
CA VAL A 71 16.41 -24.83 12.59
C VAL A 71 17.01 -25.82 13.61
N VAL A 72 18.14 -26.45 13.28
CA VAL A 72 18.82 -27.38 14.20
C VAL A 72 19.38 -26.66 15.44
N LEU A 73 19.85 -25.42 15.28
CA LEU A 73 20.36 -24.61 16.38
C LEU A 73 19.24 -24.19 17.37
N ILE A 74 18.06 -23.82 16.85
CA ILE A 74 16.91 -23.47 17.69
C ILE A 74 16.39 -24.71 18.45
N ALA A 75 16.31 -25.85 17.78
CA ALA A 75 15.88 -27.10 18.40
C ALA A 75 16.81 -27.53 19.56
N THR A 76 18.12 -27.40 19.39
CA THR A 76 19.08 -27.72 20.47
C THR A 76 19.00 -26.74 21.64
N LEU A 77 18.75 -25.45 21.40
CA LEU A 77 18.50 -24.46 22.47
C LEU A 77 17.23 -24.76 23.27
N LEU A 78 16.13 -25.16 22.61
CA LEU A 78 14.87 -25.48 23.28
C LEU A 78 14.96 -26.77 24.11
N VAL A 79 15.65 -27.80 23.61
CA VAL A 79 15.89 -29.04 24.38
C VAL A 79 16.85 -28.77 25.55
N GLY A 80 17.88 -27.95 25.37
CA GLY A 80 18.80 -27.57 26.45
C GLY A 80 18.10 -26.83 27.60
N ALA A 81 17.11 -25.98 27.30
CA ALA A 81 16.34 -25.24 28.30
C ALA A 81 15.41 -26.14 29.14
N GLN A 82 14.95 -27.27 28.61
CA GLN A 82 14.05 -28.20 29.33
C GLN A 82 14.78 -29.06 30.39
N PHE A 83 16.11 -29.17 30.33
CA PHE A 83 16.89 -30.00 31.28
C PHE A 83 17.48 -29.23 32.48
N PHE A 84 17.43 -27.89 32.50
CA PHE A 84 18.05 -27.08 33.56
C PHE A 84 17.07 -26.34 34.49
N THR A 85 15.77 -26.43 34.28
CA THR A 85 14.75 -25.85 35.16
C THR A 85 13.89 -26.93 35.80
N GLY A 86 14.50 -27.71 36.70
CA GLY A 86 13.78 -28.56 37.62
C GLY A 86 13.03 -27.73 38.68
N GLY A 87 11.70 -27.77 38.63
CA GLY A 87 10.81 -27.25 39.68
C GLY A 87 9.43 -27.94 39.57
N PRO A 88 8.86 -28.47 40.67
CA PRO A 88 7.81 -29.48 40.64
C PRO A 88 6.42 -28.96 40.24
N ALA A 89 5.67 -29.85 39.58
CA ALA A 89 4.24 -29.72 39.33
C ALA A 89 3.43 -29.99 40.61
N GLU A 90 2.39 -29.19 40.86
CA GLU A 90 1.29 -29.54 41.76
C GLU A 90 -0.07 -29.11 41.12
N PRO A 91 -1.16 -29.89 41.31
CA PRO A 91 -2.28 -29.99 40.36
C PRO A 91 -3.48 -29.04 40.55
N ALA A 92 -4.17 -28.87 39.42
CA ALA A 92 -5.60 -28.66 39.16
C ALA A 92 -6.54 -28.14 40.26
N ALA A 93 -7.22 -27.04 39.94
CA ALA A 93 -8.62 -26.81 40.32
C ALA A 93 -9.47 -26.61 39.04
N PRO A 94 -10.66 -27.22 38.94
CA PRO A 94 -11.52 -27.13 37.77
C PRO A 94 -12.40 -25.87 37.85
N VAL A 95 -12.41 -25.04 36.81
CA VAL A 95 -13.48 -24.05 36.62
C VAL A 95 -14.00 -24.12 35.18
N SER A 96 -15.22 -24.62 35.11
CA SER A 96 -16.27 -24.52 34.09
C SER A 96 -15.90 -23.95 32.73
N ALA A 97 -16.15 -24.77 31.70
CA ALA A 97 -16.48 -24.30 30.37
C ALA A 97 -17.65 -23.31 30.46
N SER A 98 -17.38 -22.04 30.20
CA SER A 98 -18.42 -21.06 29.88
C SER A 98 -18.52 -20.98 28.36
N ALA A 99 -19.75 -21.23 27.91
CA ALA A 99 -20.18 -21.34 26.54
C ALA A 99 -19.78 -20.15 25.66
N ASP A 100 -19.73 -20.44 24.36
CA ASP A 100 -19.81 -19.50 23.26
C ASP A 100 -20.69 -18.29 23.60
N ALA A 101 -20.04 -17.16 23.85
CA ALA A 101 -20.64 -15.87 23.59
C ALA A 101 -20.21 -15.51 22.16
N GLN A 102 -21.05 -15.90 21.19
CA GLN A 102 -21.09 -15.25 19.89
C GLN A 102 -21.29 -13.76 20.17
N ALA A 103 -20.19 -13.00 20.22
CA ALA A 103 -20.23 -11.57 20.36
C ALA A 103 -20.90 -11.03 19.09
N THR A 104 -22.16 -10.64 19.21
CA THR A 104 -22.80 -9.79 18.22
C THR A 104 -21.90 -8.56 18.03
N PRO A 105 -21.34 -8.30 16.84
CA PRO A 105 -20.51 -7.13 16.64
C PRO A 105 -21.38 -5.91 16.94
N THR A 106 -20.99 -5.13 17.95
CA THR A 106 -21.61 -3.83 18.18
C THR A 106 -21.08 -2.91 17.09
N GLU A 107 -21.84 -2.77 16.00
CA GLU A 107 -21.55 -1.88 14.88
C GLU A 107 -21.75 -0.41 15.29
N SER A 108 -20.76 0.18 15.93
CA SER A 108 -20.61 1.62 15.89
C SER A 108 -19.36 1.94 15.06
N ARG A 109 -19.57 2.34 13.80
CA ARG A 109 -18.48 2.91 12.98
C ARG A 109 -18.00 4.21 13.62
N THR A 110 -16.69 4.44 13.62
CA THR A 110 -16.03 5.59 14.28
C THR A 110 -16.13 6.87 13.47
N GLY A 111 -16.63 6.78 12.23
CA GLY A 111 -16.72 7.88 11.27
C GLY A 111 -15.47 8.03 10.39
N ASN A 112 -14.37 7.35 10.69
CA ASN A 112 -13.18 7.30 9.85
C ASN A 112 -13.16 6.01 9.00
N TYR A 113 -14.08 5.95 8.02
CA TYR A 113 -14.21 4.81 7.12
C TYR A 113 -14.48 5.25 5.68
N ILE A 114 -14.14 4.38 4.73
CA ILE A 114 -14.34 4.61 3.31
C ILE A 114 -14.68 3.28 2.60
N PRO A 115 -15.66 3.27 1.67
CA PRO A 115 -15.87 2.09 0.83
C PRO A 115 -14.71 1.90 -0.14
N PHE A 116 -14.44 0.66 -0.56
CA PHE A 116 -13.45 0.35 -1.59
C PHE A 116 -14.01 -0.67 -2.59
N GLU A 117 -13.41 -0.68 -3.78
CA GLU A 117 -13.71 -1.59 -4.88
C GLU A 117 -12.40 -2.22 -5.42
N GLY A 118 -12.51 -3.29 -6.20
CA GLY A 118 -11.40 -3.86 -6.99
C GLY A 118 -10.76 -5.15 -6.45
N ASN A 119 -11.06 -5.53 -5.21
CA ASN A 119 -10.68 -6.83 -4.62
C ASN A 119 -11.84 -7.34 -3.75
N GLY A 120 -13.01 -7.41 -4.38
CA GLY A 120 -14.29 -7.35 -3.69
C GLY A 120 -14.71 -5.91 -3.41
N ASP A 121 -15.98 -5.76 -3.05
CA ASP A 121 -16.56 -4.51 -2.57
C ASP A 121 -16.64 -4.58 -1.04
N GLY A 122 -16.34 -3.48 -0.37
CA GLY A 122 -16.20 -3.51 1.08
C GLY A 122 -15.98 -2.15 1.73
N ILE A 123 -15.72 -2.18 3.03
CA ILE A 123 -15.47 -1.00 3.85
C ILE A 123 -14.12 -1.15 4.55
N PHE A 124 -13.29 -0.12 4.41
CA PHE A 124 -12.06 0.05 5.18
C PHE A 124 -12.29 1.12 6.25
N GLU A 125 -11.88 0.84 7.49
CA GLU A 125 -12.07 1.73 8.62
C GLU A 125 -10.81 1.76 9.50
N ILE A 126 -10.47 2.95 10.01
CA ILE A 126 -9.55 3.13 11.12
C ILE A 126 -10.39 3.31 12.38
N VAL A 127 -10.39 2.29 13.24
CA VAL A 127 -11.17 2.27 14.48
C VAL A 127 -10.54 3.19 15.52
N ASP A 128 -9.22 3.08 15.70
CA ASP A 128 -8.45 4.00 16.52
C ASP A 128 -7.00 4.06 16.03
N TYR A 129 -6.28 5.09 16.50
CA TYR A 129 -4.84 5.18 16.36
C TYR A 129 -4.21 5.95 17.51
N GLN A 130 -2.94 5.68 17.75
CA GLN A 130 -2.11 6.34 18.76
C GLN A 130 -0.70 6.55 18.24
N TRP A 131 -0.23 7.79 18.34
CA TRP A 131 1.16 8.15 18.11
C TRP A 131 2.03 7.90 19.34
N GLY A 132 3.20 7.31 19.12
CA GLY A 132 4.38 7.40 19.96
C GLY A 132 5.47 8.21 19.26
N GLU A 133 6.64 8.34 19.88
CA GLU A 133 7.73 9.21 19.39
C GLU A 133 8.21 8.89 17.95
N GLN A 134 8.30 7.60 17.60
CA GLN A 134 8.67 7.12 16.26
C GLN A 134 7.83 5.90 15.86
N LYS A 135 6.55 5.92 16.23
CA LYS A 135 5.67 4.77 16.09
C LYS A 135 4.23 5.21 15.92
N LEU A 136 3.54 4.65 14.94
CA LEU A 136 2.09 4.72 14.82
C LEU A 136 1.50 3.34 15.14
N ARG A 137 0.59 3.27 16.10
CA ARG A 137 -0.24 2.08 16.37
C ARG A 137 -1.66 2.38 15.94
N LEU A 138 -2.28 1.49 15.20
CA LEU A 138 -3.64 1.67 14.72
C LEU A 138 -4.41 0.36 14.74
N ARG A 139 -5.70 0.46 15.05
CA ARG A 139 -6.65 -0.64 14.92
C ARG A 139 -7.50 -0.39 13.69
N ILE A 140 -7.37 -1.27 12.70
CA ILE A 140 -8.15 -1.21 11.47
C ILE A 140 -9.28 -2.23 11.51
N ARG A 141 -10.33 -1.96 10.73
CA ARG A 141 -11.39 -2.91 10.42
C ARG A 141 -11.58 -2.98 8.91
N VAL A 142 -11.67 -4.19 8.38
CA VAL A 142 -11.98 -4.44 6.96
C VAL A 142 -13.17 -5.38 6.87
N GLU A 143 -14.14 -5.00 6.06
CA GLU A 143 -15.37 -5.73 5.78
C GLU A 143 -15.47 -5.90 4.26
N ILE A 144 -15.96 -7.05 3.80
CA ILE A 144 -16.30 -7.29 2.39
C ILE A 144 -17.73 -7.79 2.27
N GLU A 145 -18.39 -7.46 1.17
CA GLU A 145 -19.78 -7.82 0.92
C GLU A 145 -19.95 -9.26 0.43
N THR A 146 -19.01 -9.74 -0.38
CA THR A 146 -19.07 -11.08 -0.99
C THR A 146 -17.70 -11.74 -1.08
N GLY A 147 -17.67 -13.08 -1.11
CA GLY A 147 -16.46 -13.86 -1.33
C GLY A 147 -15.47 -13.89 -0.15
N GLU A 148 -14.21 -14.14 -0.50
CA GLU A 148 -13.06 -14.19 0.41
C GLU A 148 -11.86 -13.58 -0.32
N TYR A 149 -11.24 -12.56 0.28
CA TYR A 149 -10.14 -11.83 -0.34
C TYR A 149 -9.02 -11.56 0.66
N GLY A 150 -7.79 -11.50 0.16
CA GLY A 150 -6.62 -11.10 0.94
C GLY A 150 -6.36 -9.61 0.83
N PHE A 151 -5.83 -9.01 1.88
CA PHE A 151 -5.50 -7.59 1.96
C PHE A 151 -4.16 -7.37 2.67
N ALA A 152 -3.52 -6.25 2.38
CA ALA A 152 -2.34 -5.76 3.09
C ALA A 152 -2.46 -4.24 3.28
N VAL A 153 -1.64 -3.67 4.16
CA VAL A 153 -1.63 -2.23 4.44
C VAL A 153 -0.23 -1.67 4.45
N PHE A 154 -0.09 -0.41 4.05
CA PHE A 154 1.13 0.39 4.24
C PHE A 154 0.75 1.84 4.58
N ALA A 155 1.71 2.63 5.03
CA ALA A 155 1.52 4.05 5.30
C ALA A 155 2.46 4.90 4.44
N PHE A 156 2.06 6.13 4.11
CA PHE A 156 3.00 7.14 3.65
C PHE A 156 2.77 8.48 4.33
N THR A 157 3.85 9.24 4.51
CA THR A 157 3.77 10.61 5.04
C THR A 157 3.31 11.57 3.95
N ASN A 158 2.37 12.46 4.28
CA ASN A 158 1.74 13.33 3.28
C ASN A 158 2.70 14.39 2.72
N GLU A 159 3.66 14.85 3.54
CA GLU A 159 4.67 15.84 3.14
C GLU A 159 5.81 15.20 2.36
N SER A 160 6.58 14.30 2.97
CA SER A 160 7.78 13.72 2.35
C SER A 160 7.50 12.59 1.36
N ARG A 161 6.30 11.99 1.40
CA ARG A 161 5.91 10.82 0.59
C ARG A 161 6.76 9.59 0.85
N ASP A 162 7.40 9.52 2.01
CA ASP A 162 8.12 8.33 2.45
C ASP A 162 7.11 7.22 2.75
N SER A 163 7.39 6.01 2.28
CA SER A 163 6.55 4.83 2.48
C SER A 163 7.08 3.99 3.65
N TYR A 164 6.16 3.49 4.46
CA TYR A 164 6.44 2.70 5.64
C TYR A 164 5.60 1.42 5.62
N ASP A 165 6.28 0.28 5.68
CA ASP A 165 5.64 -1.01 5.88
C ASP A 165 5.31 -1.23 7.37
N PRO A 166 4.26 -2.00 7.68
CA PRO A 166 3.97 -2.35 9.05
C PRO A 166 5.02 -3.33 9.58
N VAL A 167 5.17 -3.36 10.92
CA VAL A 167 6.10 -4.26 11.62
C VAL A 167 5.84 -5.73 11.27
N ASP A 168 4.58 -6.10 11.10
CA ASP A 168 4.16 -7.36 10.48
C ASP A 168 3.58 -7.05 9.09
N PRO A 169 4.34 -7.30 8.00
CA PRO A 169 3.90 -7.05 6.62
C PRO A 169 3.04 -8.18 6.04
N SER A 170 2.62 -9.17 6.85
CA SER A 170 1.80 -10.26 6.34
C SER A 170 0.43 -9.78 5.89
N SER A 171 -0.03 -10.31 4.76
CA SER A 171 -1.40 -10.10 4.30
C SER A 171 -2.38 -10.88 5.18
N PHE A 172 -3.61 -10.39 5.30
CA PHE A 172 -4.69 -11.07 6.02
C PHE A 172 -5.87 -11.35 5.09
N ILE A 173 -6.61 -12.41 5.40
CA ILE A 173 -7.82 -12.81 4.66
C ILE A 173 -9.05 -12.25 5.37
N VAL A 174 -10.01 -11.74 4.59
CA VAL A 174 -11.33 -11.30 5.05
C VAL A 174 -12.39 -12.09 4.28
N ARG A 175 -13.45 -12.50 4.98
CA ARG A 175 -14.58 -13.25 4.43
C ARG A 175 -15.85 -12.42 4.54
N ALA A 176 -16.75 -12.58 3.58
CA ALA A 176 -18.05 -11.92 3.63
C ALA A 176 -18.83 -12.32 4.89
N GLY A 177 -19.38 -11.32 5.58
CA GLY A 177 -20.07 -11.51 6.86
C GLY A 177 -19.16 -11.69 8.07
N GLU A 178 -17.83 -11.72 7.88
CA GLU A 178 -16.84 -11.84 8.95
C GLU A 178 -15.85 -10.65 8.88
N PRO A 179 -16.23 -9.45 9.36
CA PRO A 179 -15.31 -8.33 9.42
C PRO A 179 -14.07 -8.66 10.26
N VAL A 180 -12.91 -8.23 9.78
CA VAL A 180 -11.63 -8.48 10.45
C VAL A 180 -11.12 -7.19 11.06
N GLU A 181 -10.92 -7.20 12.38
CA GLU A 181 -10.16 -6.16 13.08
C GLU A 181 -8.69 -6.60 13.28
N ARG A 182 -7.75 -5.68 13.05
CA ARG A 182 -6.31 -5.91 13.23
C ARG A 182 -5.65 -4.73 13.92
N GLU A 183 -4.76 -5.03 14.85
CA GLU A 183 -3.74 -4.07 15.27
C GLU A 183 -2.59 -4.06 14.26
N VAL A 184 -2.22 -2.88 13.80
CA VAL A 184 -1.12 -2.65 12.87
C VAL A 184 -0.21 -1.60 13.47
N THR A 185 1.08 -1.80 13.31
CA THR A 185 2.11 -0.92 13.86
C THR A 185 3.06 -0.51 12.75
N PHE A 186 3.40 0.77 12.68
CA PHE A 186 4.44 1.33 11.80
C PHE A 186 5.53 1.97 12.64
N TYR A 187 6.79 1.77 12.25
CA TYR A 187 7.92 2.58 12.74
C TYR A 187 8.14 3.76 11.81
N MET A 188 7.59 4.90 12.16
CA MET A 188 7.57 6.10 11.32
C MET A 188 7.55 7.37 12.20
N PRO A 189 8.06 8.52 11.71
CA PRO A 189 7.98 9.77 12.44
C PRO A 189 6.53 10.23 12.59
N GLN A 190 6.27 11.04 13.63
CA GLN A 190 5.00 11.75 13.77
C GLN A 190 4.85 12.75 12.62
N ALA A 191 3.89 12.49 11.75
CA ALA A 191 3.56 13.33 10.60
C ALA A 191 2.17 12.96 10.09
N ASP A 192 1.48 13.92 9.49
CA ASP A 192 0.23 13.64 8.79
C ASP A 192 0.48 12.56 7.75
N SER A 193 -0.29 11.50 7.82
CA SER A 193 -0.03 10.26 7.11
C SER A 193 -1.31 9.72 6.49
N THR A 194 -1.14 8.90 5.48
CA THR A 194 -2.22 8.20 4.79
C THR A 194 -1.98 6.70 4.88
N ILE A 195 -2.96 5.97 5.41
CA ILE A 195 -2.94 4.51 5.53
C ILE A 195 -3.65 3.94 4.32
N VAL A 196 -2.96 3.09 3.56
CA VAL A 196 -3.46 2.56 2.30
C VAL A 196 -3.80 1.09 2.47
N LEU A 197 -5.04 0.73 2.12
CA LEU A 197 -5.45 -0.65 1.95
C LEU A 197 -5.10 -1.12 0.54
N THR A 198 -4.52 -2.31 0.43
CA THR A 198 -4.03 -2.87 -0.83
C THR A 198 -4.41 -4.33 -1.00
N THR A 199 -4.27 -4.83 -2.24
CA THR A 199 -4.19 -6.28 -2.50
C THR A 199 -2.97 -6.91 -1.81
N PRO A 200 -2.91 -8.25 -1.61
CA PRO A 200 -1.82 -8.90 -0.87
C PRO A 200 -0.42 -8.66 -1.47
N SER A 201 -0.38 -8.32 -2.76
CA SER A 201 0.88 -8.00 -3.45
C SER A 201 1.44 -6.62 -3.11
N GLY A 202 0.66 -5.75 -2.47
CA GLY A 202 0.98 -4.34 -2.24
C GLY A 202 0.95 -3.46 -3.49
N ARG A 203 0.73 -4.03 -4.69
CA ARG A 203 0.86 -3.31 -5.98
C ARG A 203 -0.34 -2.48 -6.36
N VAL A 204 -1.52 -2.83 -5.84
CA VAL A 204 -2.79 -2.19 -6.15
C VAL A 204 -3.36 -1.63 -4.86
N ALA A 205 -3.42 -0.31 -4.77
CA ALA A 205 -4.14 0.40 -3.74
C ALA A 205 -5.65 0.34 -4.03
N LEU A 206 -6.43 0.00 -3.01
CA LEU A 206 -7.88 -0.11 -3.09
C LEU A 206 -8.53 1.17 -2.58
N ASN A 207 -8.13 1.62 -1.40
CA ASN A 207 -8.46 2.93 -0.87
C ASN A 207 -7.52 3.33 0.27
N ALA A 208 -7.67 4.53 0.80
CA ALA A 208 -6.83 5.03 1.87
C ALA A 208 -7.56 5.96 2.82
N LEU A 209 -7.09 6.01 4.07
CA LEU A 209 -7.66 6.84 5.13
C LEU A 209 -6.57 7.70 5.78
N PRO A 210 -6.88 8.96 6.13
CA PRO A 210 -5.93 9.84 6.77
C PRO A 210 -5.75 9.51 8.25
N VAL A 211 -4.56 9.82 8.75
CA VAL A 211 -4.19 9.87 10.16
C VAL A 211 -3.45 11.18 10.40
N GLU A 212 -3.92 11.96 11.37
CA GLU A 212 -3.33 13.26 11.70
C GLU A 212 -2.22 13.08 12.74
N ALA A 213 -1.16 13.87 12.63
CA ALA A 213 -0.16 14.00 13.69
C ALA A 213 -0.77 14.63 14.96
N PRO A 214 -0.19 14.37 16.15
CA PRO A 214 -0.68 14.96 17.41
C PRO A 214 -0.42 16.46 17.53
#